data_AF-A0AAW9IWA1-F1
#
_entry.id   AF-A0AAW9IWA1-F1
#
_cell.length_a   1.000
_cell.length_b   1.000
_cell.length_c   1.000
_cell.angle_alpha   90.00
_cell.angle_beta   90.00
_cell.angle_gamma   90.00
#
_symmetry.space_group_name_H-M   'P 1'
#
loop_
_entity.id
_entity.type
_entity.pdbx_description
1 polymer ?
#
loop_
_entity_poly.entity_id
_entity_poly.type
_entity_poly.pdbx_seq_one_letter_code
_entity_poly.pdbx_strand_id
1 'polypeptide(L)'
;YRDVADVYGRMYRTIEEMESYGQDKDNKKPYIQCEYAHAMGNSVGNLQKYWDVFDKYDNMQGGYIWEWVEQSIKMTDQNTGEEYFSYGGDWGDEDFTDGNFCANGLVSADRTVQPELQEVKKVYQEIKIKDVDVVNGKINIKNEFLFTNTEKYQGNWELRADDKVIQQGNFDISVDPLSSKEMTIPFTTPEIIPGT
;
A
#
# COMPACT_ATOMS: atom_id res chain seq x y z
N TYR A 1 -30.18 -8.07 8.55
CA TYR A 1 -28.86 -8.38 7.96
C TYR A 1 -27.70 -8.18 8.92
N ARG A 2 -27.67 -7.12 9.74
CA ARG A 2 -26.58 -6.91 10.71
C ARG A 2 -26.45 -8.03 11.76
N ASP A 3 -27.52 -8.76 12.08
CA ASP A 3 -27.52 -9.67 13.25
C ASP A 3 -26.98 -11.08 12.97
N VAL A 4 -26.88 -11.49 11.70
CA VAL A 4 -26.53 -12.88 11.32
C VAL A 4 -25.07 -13.09 10.93
N ALA A 5 -24.34 -12.03 10.60
CA ALA A 5 -22.92 -12.11 10.21
C ALA A 5 -22.02 -11.67 11.37
N ASP A 6 -20.90 -12.37 11.59
CA ASP A 6 -19.97 -12.07 12.69
C ASP A 6 -19.11 -10.82 12.45
N VAL A 7 -18.87 -10.50 11.18
CA VAL A 7 -18.08 -9.35 10.72
C VAL A 7 -18.97 -8.34 10.02
N TYR A 8 -18.72 -7.05 10.25
CA TYR A 8 -19.34 -5.99 9.46
C TYR A 8 -18.54 -5.76 8.17
N GLY A 9 -18.86 -6.55 7.16
CA GLY A 9 -18.31 -6.42 5.80
C GLY A 9 -19.08 -5.40 4.96
N ARG A 10 -18.37 -4.43 4.36
CA ARG A 10 -18.94 -3.46 3.40
C ARG A 10 -17.98 -3.22 2.24
N MET A 11 -18.54 -2.80 1.10
CA MET A 11 -17.77 -2.41 -0.09
C MET A 11 -17.74 -0.87 -0.19
N TYR A 12 -16.60 -0.33 -0.61
CA TYR A 12 -16.40 1.06 -1.05
C TYR A 12 -16.97 2.14 -0.13
N ARG A 13 -16.86 1.94 1.19
CA ARG A 13 -17.24 2.94 2.18
C ARG A 13 -16.24 4.07 2.20
N THR A 14 -16.73 5.29 2.38
CA THR A 14 -15.86 6.46 2.48
C THR A 14 -15.08 6.44 3.78
N ILE A 15 -13.99 7.21 3.83
CA ILE A 15 -13.16 7.37 5.03
C ILE A 15 -14.01 7.91 6.20
N GLU A 16 -14.95 8.82 5.94
CA GLU A 16 -15.84 9.37 6.96
C GLU A 16 -16.82 8.32 7.52
N GLU A 17 -17.36 7.45 6.66
CA GLU A 17 -18.24 6.36 7.11
C GLU A 17 -17.47 5.33 7.95
N MET A 18 -16.22 5.04 7.57
CA MET A 18 -15.32 4.17 8.33
C MET A 18 -14.97 4.76 9.70
N GLU A 19 -14.56 6.03 9.72
CA GLU A 19 -14.21 6.76 10.92
C GLU A 19 -15.42 6.79 11.89
N SER A 20 -16.62 7.06 11.37
CA SER A 20 -17.85 7.04 12.17
C SER A 20 -18.13 5.66 12.79
N TYR A 21 -17.81 4.56 12.09
CA TYR A 21 -17.99 3.21 12.63
C TYR A 21 -16.96 2.90 13.73
N GLY A 22 -15.69 3.22 13.49
CA GLY A 22 -14.59 2.98 14.43
C GLY A 22 -14.71 3.79 15.72
N GLN A 23 -15.23 5.02 15.65
CA GLN A 23 -15.45 5.88 16.81
C GLN A 23 -16.57 5.41 17.75
N ASP A 24 -17.59 4.76 17.19
CA ASP A 24 -18.76 4.32 17.94
C ASP A 24 -18.45 3.05 18.74
N LYS A 25 -18.33 3.22 20.06
CA LYS A 25 -18.00 2.16 21.01
C LYS A 25 -19.07 1.08 21.14
N ASP A 26 -20.29 1.32 20.64
CA ASP A 26 -21.35 0.32 20.64
C ASP A 26 -21.19 -0.68 19.48
N ASN A 27 -20.38 -0.36 18.47
CA ASN A 27 -20.03 -1.28 17.39
C ASN A 27 -19.04 -2.35 17.87
N LYS A 28 -19.58 -3.52 18.24
CA LYS A 28 -18.79 -4.67 18.73
C LYS A 28 -18.24 -5.58 17.64
N LYS A 29 -18.71 -5.45 16.40
CA LYS A 29 -18.27 -6.30 15.30
C LYS A 29 -17.02 -5.72 14.64
N PRO A 30 -16.02 -6.55 14.32
CA PRO A 30 -14.90 -6.09 13.50
C PRO A 30 -15.42 -5.58 12.16
N TYR A 31 -14.78 -4.54 11.67
CA TYR A 31 -15.04 -3.91 10.38
C TYR A 31 -14.01 -4.38 9.37
N ILE A 32 -14.47 -4.81 8.19
CA ILE A 32 -13.62 -5.13 7.05
C ILE A 32 -14.23 -4.51 5.79
N GLN A 33 -13.43 -3.77 5.02
CA GLN A 33 -13.83 -3.44 3.66
C GLN A 33 -13.60 -4.65 2.76
N CYS A 34 -14.67 -5.39 2.42
CA CYS A 34 -14.52 -6.56 1.57
C CYS A 34 -14.07 -6.20 0.15
N GLU A 35 -14.36 -4.97 -0.29
CA GLU A 35 -13.78 -4.34 -1.47
C GLU A 35 -13.54 -2.85 -1.17
N TYR A 36 -12.36 -2.32 -1.48
CA TYR A 36 -12.06 -0.88 -1.44
C TYR A 36 -11.00 -0.51 -2.46
N ALA A 37 -10.73 0.80 -2.61
CA ALA A 37 -9.67 1.33 -3.46
C ALA A 37 -9.65 0.73 -4.88
N HIS A 38 -10.75 0.88 -5.62
CA HIS A 38 -10.91 0.34 -6.98
C HIS A 38 -9.73 0.70 -7.89
N ALA A 39 -8.97 -0.31 -8.36
CA ALA A 39 -7.68 -0.16 -9.03
C ALA A 39 -7.78 -0.09 -10.57
N MET A 40 -8.93 0.32 -11.11
CA MET A 40 -9.12 0.49 -12.55
C MET A 40 -8.32 1.64 -13.13
N GLY A 41 -7.41 1.33 -14.03
CA GLY A 41 -6.51 2.29 -14.67
C GLY A 41 -5.63 3.04 -13.66
N ASN A 42 -5.37 4.32 -13.92
CA ASN A 42 -4.58 5.15 -12.99
C ASN A 42 -5.44 5.55 -11.78
N SER A 43 -5.38 4.75 -10.71
CA SER A 43 -6.26 4.85 -9.55
C SER A 43 -5.52 4.64 -8.22
N VAL A 44 -6.17 4.01 -7.23
CA VAL A 44 -5.66 3.74 -5.87
C VAL A 44 -5.17 5.01 -5.17
N GLY A 45 -5.82 6.13 -5.48
CA GLY A 45 -5.58 7.40 -4.79
C GLY A 45 -5.97 7.32 -3.31
N ASN A 46 -5.34 8.16 -2.48
CA ASN A 46 -5.63 8.34 -1.05
C ASN A 46 -5.54 7.09 -0.15
N LEU A 47 -4.91 6.00 -0.61
CA LEU A 47 -4.78 4.75 0.14
C LEU A 47 -4.25 4.92 1.58
N GLN A 48 -3.27 5.80 1.78
CA GLN A 48 -2.75 6.11 3.12
C GLN A 48 -3.85 6.57 4.09
N LYS A 49 -4.84 7.35 3.64
CA LYS A 49 -5.92 7.84 4.51
C LYS A 49 -6.85 6.73 4.98
N TYR A 50 -7.05 5.69 4.16
CA TYR A 50 -7.78 4.50 4.60
C TYR A 50 -7.05 3.81 5.75
N TRP A 51 -5.73 3.63 5.60
CA TRP A 51 -4.88 2.99 6.61
C TRP A 51 -4.73 3.82 7.88
N ASP A 52 -4.70 5.14 7.78
CA ASP A 52 -4.73 6.03 8.95
C ASP A 52 -5.97 5.78 9.84
N VAL A 53 -7.11 5.41 9.24
CA VAL A 53 -8.32 5.03 10.00
C VAL A 53 -8.25 3.59 10.48
N PHE A 54 -7.79 2.65 9.65
CA PHE A 54 -7.63 1.25 10.05
C PHE A 54 -6.71 1.09 11.26
N ASP A 55 -5.59 1.82 11.29
CA ASP A 55 -4.60 1.74 12.36
C ASP A 55 -5.02 2.48 13.64
N LYS A 56 -6.07 3.32 13.57
CA LYS A 56 -6.50 4.19 14.67
C LYS A 56 -7.48 3.53 15.63
N TYR A 57 -8.25 2.54 15.17
CA TYR A 57 -9.33 1.93 15.95
C TYR A 57 -9.21 0.42 16.00
N ASP A 58 -9.22 -0.16 17.21
CA ASP A 58 -9.01 -1.60 17.44
C ASP A 58 -10.03 -2.51 16.73
N ASN A 59 -11.23 -2.01 16.40
CA ASN A 59 -12.27 -2.77 15.70
C ASN A 59 -12.17 -2.69 14.18
N MET A 60 -11.19 -1.98 13.62
CA MET A 60 -10.99 -1.80 12.18
C MET A 60 -9.86 -2.71 11.69
N GLN A 61 -10.16 -3.69 10.82
CA GLN A 61 -9.21 -4.75 10.45
C GLN A 61 -8.71 -4.65 8.99
N GLY A 62 -8.80 -3.49 8.36
CA GLY A 62 -8.37 -3.30 6.98
C GLY A 62 -9.42 -3.69 5.95
N GLY A 63 -8.95 -4.16 4.78
CA GLY A 63 -9.78 -4.55 3.66
C GLY A 63 -9.00 -5.12 2.48
N TYR A 64 -9.74 -5.47 1.42
CA TYR A 64 -9.19 -6.08 0.22
C TYR A 64 -9.34 -5.13 -0.98
N ILE A 65 -8.22 -4.78 -1.61
CA ILE A 65 -8.22 -3.91 -2.80
C ILE A 65 -8.90 -4.66 -3.95
N TRP A 66 -9.82 -3.98 -4.64
CA TRP A 66 -10.45 -4.50 -5.85
C TRP A 66 -9.71 -3.98 -7.10
N GLU A 67 -8.99 -4.79 -7.87
CA GLU A 67 -8.72 -6.22 -7.69
C GLU A 67 -7.25 -6.56 -8.00
N TRP A 68 -6.90 -7.85 -7.97
CA TRP A 68 -5.51 -8.25 -8.17
C TRP A 68 -5.03 -8.07 -9.61
N VAL A 69 -5.74 -8.63 -10.59
CA VAL A 69 -5.28 -8.76 -11.97
C VAL A 69 -6.35 -8.31 -12.95
N GLU A 70 -5.95 -7.59 -14.00
CA GLU A 70 -6.84 -7.21 -15.09
C GLU A 70 -7.35 -8.44 -15.85
N GLN A 71 -8.66 -8.46 -16.14
CA GLN A 71 -9.31 -9.55 -16.88
C GLN A 71 -9.35 -9.23 -18.38
N SER A 72 -8.19 -8.87 -18.94
CA SER A 72 -8.04 -8.55 -20.36
C SER A 72 -7.49 -9.74 -21.15
N ILE A 73 -7.88 -9.87 -22.42
CA ILE A 73 -7.42 -10.95 -23.31
C ILE A 73 -6.37 -10.40 -24.26
N LYS A 74 -5.21 -11.05 -24.36
CA LYS A 74 -4.20 -10.66 -25.34
C LYS A 74 -4.68 -10.96 -26.76
N MET A 75 -4.66 -9.95 -27.63
CA MET A 75 -4.99 -10.04 -29.04
C MET A 75 -3.90 -9.40 -29.91
N THR A 76 -3.97 -9.65 -31.22
CA THR A 76 -3.09 -9.03 -32.22
C THR A 76 -3.93 -8.19 -33.15
N ASP A 77 -3.59 -6.91 -33.30
CA ASP A 77 -4.23 -6.01 -34.26
C ASP A 77 -3.93 -6.50 -35.68
N GLN A 78 -4.96 -6.68 -36.51
CA GLN A 78 -4.80 -7.25 -37.86
C GLN A 78 -4.17 -6.27 -38.86
N ASN A 79 -4.23 -4.97 -38.60
CA ASN A 79 -3.69 -3.93 -39.47
C ASN A 79 -2.23 -3.62 -39.15
N THR A 80 -1.86 -3.59 -37.86
CA THR A 80 -0.51 -3.24 -37.41
C THR A 80 0.35 -4.45 -37.05
N GLY A 81 -0.27 -5.57 -36.68
CA GLY A 81 0.42 -6.76 -36.16
C GLY A 81 0.87 -6.64 -34.70
N GLU A 82 0.51 -5.55 -34.00
CA GLU A 82 0.90 -5.31 -32.61
C GLU A 82 0.02 -6.10 -31.63
N GLU A 83 0.63 -6.63 -30.56
CA GLU A 83 -0.12 -7.25 -29.46
C GLU A 83 -0.72 -6.17 -28.55
N TYR A 84 -1.97 -6.36 -28.11
CA TYR A 84 -2.64 -5.50 -27.16
C TYR A 84 -3.51 -6.32 -26.18
N PHE A 85 -3.84 -5.72 -25.04
CA PHE A 85 -4.81 -6.28 -24.11
C PHE A 85 -6.20 -5.76 -24.47
N SER A 86 -7.03 -6.67 -24.98
CA SER A 86 -8.41 -6.42 -25.36
C SER A 86 -9.37 -6.54 -24.18
N TYR A 87 -10.49 -5.83 -24.28
CA TYR A 87 -11.64 -5.91 -23.37
C TYR A 87 -12.93 -5.97 -24.19
N GLY A 88 -14.09 -6.04 -23.52
CA GLY A 88 -15.35 -6.21 -24.22
C GLY A 88 -15.62 -5.06 -25.19
N GLY A 89 -16.10 -5.38 -26.38
CA GLY A 89 -16.19 -4.47 -27.53
C GLY A 89 -15.13 -4.74 -28.61
N ASP A 90 -13.99 -5.36 -28.25
CA ASP A 90 -12.94 -5.69 -29.21
C ASP A 90 -13.22 -6.99 -30.00
N TRP A 91 -14.28 -7.73 -29.66
CA TRP A 91 -14.59 -9.06 -30.21
C TRP A 91 -15.84 -9.07 -31.10
N GLY A 92 -16.34 -7.90 -31.51
CA GLY A 92 -17.61 -7.76 -32.24
C GLY A 92 -18.84 -7.98 -31.34
N ASP A 93 -18.67 -7.75 -30.04
CA ASP A 93 -19.67 -7.86 -28.98
C ASP A 93 -20.16 -6.48 -28.48
N GLU A 94 -20.10 -5.47 -29.35
CA GLU A 94 -20.35 -4.06 -29.01
C GLU A 94 -21.74 -3.80 -28.38
N ASP A 95 -22.73 -4.64 -28.70
CA ASP A 95 -24.10 -4.56 -28.15
C ASP A 95 -24.25 -5.24 -26.77
N PHE A 96 -23.25 -5.99 -26.30
CA PHE A 96 -23.32 -6.86 -25.12
C PHE A 96 -22.10 -6.76 -24.20
N THR A 97 -21.56 -5.55 -24.02
CA THR A 97 -20.32 -5.31 -23.28
C THR A 97 -20.43 -4.16 -22.27
N ASP A 98 -19.71 -4.27 -21.16
CA ASP A 98 -19.43 -3.20 -20.19
C ASP A 98 -18.04 -2.55 -20.42
N GLY A 99 -17.46 -2.74 -21.61
CA GLY A 99 -16.21 -2.13 -22.03
C GLY A 99 -15.01 -2.60 -21.21
N ASN A 100 -14.17 -1.64 -20.81
CA ASN A 100 -12.93 -1.89 -20.07
C ASN A 100 -13.15 -2.07 -18.55
N PHE A 101 -14.38 -2.15 -18.06
CA PHE A 101 -14.68 -2.32 -16.62
C PHE A 101 -14.21 -3.67 -16.05
N CYS A 102 -13.64 -4.55 -16.87
CA CYS A 102 -12.95 -5.78 -16.45
C CYS A 102 -11.44 -5.57 -16.16
N ALA A 103 -10.88 -4.41 -16.52
CA ALA A 103 -9.47 -4.07 -16.33
C ALA A 103 -9.25 -3.27 -15.03
N ASN A 104 -9.44 -3.94 -13.88
CA ASN A 104 -9.37 -3.30 -12.55
C ASN A 104 -8.19 -3.75 -11.67
N GLY A 105 -7.14 -4.32 -12.26
CA GLY A 105 -6.08 -5.00 -11.52
C GLY A 105 -4.92 -4.12 -11.10
N LEU A 106 -4.36 -4.38 -9.91
CA LEU A 106 -3.03 -3.86 -9.51
C LEU A 106 -1.87 -4.38 -10.40
N VAL A 107 -2.12 -5.43 -11.17
CA VAL A 107 -1.22 -5.94 -12.21
C VAL A 107 -1.99 -6.16 -13.51
N SER A 108 -1.32 -5.98 -14.65
CA SER A 108 -1.89 -6.28 -15.96
C SER A 108 -2.15 -7.77 -16.14
N ALA A 109 -2.88 -8.16 -17.20
CA ALA A 109 -3.26 -9.55 -17.44
C ALA A 109 -2.08 -10.54 -17.50
N ASP A 110 -0.88 -10.10 -17.90
CA ASP A 110 0.36 -10.90 -17.88
C ASP A 110 1.17 -10.81 -16.58
N ARG A 111 0.61 -10.17 -15.54
CA ARG A 111 1.20 -9.89 -14.22
C ARG A 111 2.31 -8.84 -14.23
N THR A 112 2.40 -8.05 -15.31
CA THR A 112 3.19 -6.81 -15.29
C THR A 112 2.66 -5.88 -14.19
N VAL A 113 3.57 -5.40 -13.35
CA VAL A 113 3.24 -4.54 -12.20
C VAL A 113 2.79 -3.16 -12.67
N GLN A 114 1.63 -2.70 -12.20
CA GLN A 114 1.20 -1.32 -12.40
C GLN A 114 1.79 -0.39 -11.32
N PRO A 115 1.96 0.93 -11.60
CA PRO A 115 2.60 1.86 -10.68
C PRO A 115 1.98 1.89 -9.27
N GLU A 116 0.66 1.81 -9.16
CA GLU A 116 -0.10 1.85 -7.92
C GLU A 116 0.24 0.70 -6.96
N LEU A 117 0.72 -0.44 -7.45
CA LEU A 117 1.16 -1.54 -6.57
C LEU A 117 2.38 -1.13 -5.72
N GLN A 118 3.18 -0.16 -6.17
CA GLN A 118 4.27 0.39 -5.34
C GLN A 118 3.73 1.18 -4.15
N GLU A 119 2.64 1.92 -4.33
CA GLU A 119 1.95 2.62 -3.23
C GLU A 119 1.34 1.61 -2.26
N VAL A 120 0.70 0.56 -2.76
CA VAL A 120 0.18 -0.55 -1.93
C VAL A 120 1.31 -1.15 -1.09
N LYS A 121 2.45 -1.48 -1.72
CA LYS A 121 3.62 -2.01 -1.02
C LYS A 121 4.11 -1.06 0.09
N LYS A 122 4.14 0.25 -0.18
CA LYS A 122 4.59 1.27 0.78
C LYS A 122 3.64 1.43 1.96
N VAL A 123 2.33 1.45 1.70
CA VAL A 123 1.31 1.60 2.73
C VAL A 123 1.21 0.34 3.58
N TYR A 124 1.25 -0.84 2.97
CA TYR A 124 1.11 -2.14 3.66
C TYR A 124 2.39 -2.59 4.39
N GLN A 125 3.51 -1.87 4.29
CA GLN A 125 4.76 -2.32 4.92
C GLN A 125 4.62 -2.38 6.45
N GLU A 126 5.16 -3.45 7.06
CA GLU A 126 5.00 -3.75 8.49
C GLU A 126 6.06 -3.09 9.39
N ILE A 127 7.18 -2.64 8.81
CA ILE A 127 8.21 -1.90 9.54
C ILE A 127 8.05 -0.42 9.17
N LYS A 128 7.56 0.38 10.10
CA LYS A 128 7.44 1.84 9.91
C LYS A 128 8.65 2.54 10.51
N ILE A 129 9.22 3.49 9.77
CA ILE A 129 10.31 4.34 10.23
C ILE A 129 9.78 5.77 10.30
N LYS A 130 9.93 6.41 11.47
CA LYS A 130 9.52 7.78 11.71
C LYS A 130 10.72 8.64 12.05
N ASP A 131 10.68 9.88 11.57
CA ASP A 131 11.62 10.92 11.97
C ASP A 131 11.40 11.27 13.45
N VAL A 132 12.48 11.27 14.22
CA VAL A 132 12.54 11.80 15.60
C VAL A 132 13.44 13.02 15.61
N ASP A 133 14.63 12.89 15.03
CA ASP A 133 15.60 13.96 14.78
C ASP A 133 16.63 13.44 13.76
N VAL A 134 16.18 13.28 12.50
CA VAL A 134 16.97 12.68 11.41
C VAL A 134 18.25 13.46 11.10
N VAL A 135 18.27 14.78 11.39
CA VAL A 135 19.46 15.63 11.26
C VAL A 135 20.60 15.16 12.16
N ASN A 136 20.27 14.60 13.33
CA ASN A 136 21.21 13.96 14.25
C ASN A 136 21.15 12.42 14.19
N GLY A 137 20.57 11.87 13.11
CA GLY A 137 20.46 10.43 12.85
C GLY A 137 19.45 9.69 13.71
N LYS A 138 18.60 10.36 14.49
CA LYS A 138 17.64 9.69 15.37
C LYS A 138 16.34 9.37 14.63
N ILE A 139 15.98 8.10 14.68
CA ILE A 139 14.74 7.57 14.08
C ILE A 139 14.01 6.69 15.09
N ASN A 140 12.69 6.54 14.91
CA ASN A 140 11.90 5.53 15.58
C ASN A 140 11.51 4.44 14.58
N ILE A 141 11.77 3.18 14.95
CA ILE A 141 11.35 2.01 14.19
C ILE A 141 10.19 1.36 14.94
N LYS A 142 9.03 1.27 14.29
CA LYS A 142 7.84 0.54 14.77
C LYS A 142 7.71 -0.76 13.99
N ASN A 143 7.59 -1.87 14.72
CA ASN A 143 7.33 -3.19 14.17
C ASN A 143 5.84 -3.53 14.32
N GLU A 144 5.12 -3.65 13.20
CA GLU A 144 3.69 -3.98 13.16
C GLU A 144 3.44 -5.47 12.89
N PHE A 145 4.49 -6.26 12.63
CA PHE A 145 4.34 -7.71 12.58
C PHE A 145 3.76 -8.25 13.89
N LEU A 146 2.85 -9.21 13.78
CA LEU A 146 2.24 -9.87 14.94
C LEU A 146 3.16 -10.86 15.65
N PHE A 147 4.05 -11.54 14.90
CA PHE A 147 4.83 -12.69 15.41
C PHE A 147 6.29 -12.70 14.96
N THR A 148 6.75 -11.66 14.26
CA THR A 148 8.11 -11.60 13.72
C THR A 148 8.88 -10.44 14.36
N ASN A 149 9.97 -10.75 15.06
CA ASN A 149 10.94 -9.73 15.46
C ASN A 149 11.73 -9.25 14.21
N THR A 150 12.11 -7.98 14.19
CA THR A 150 12.83 -7.36 13.07
C THR A 150 14.25 -7.89 12.86
N GLU A 151 14.81 -8.70 13.77
CA GLU A 151 16.14 -9.34 13.63
C GLU A 151 16.26 -10.21 12.38
N LYS A 152 15.13 -10.58 11.76
CA LYS A 152 15.11 -11.26 10.46
C LYS A 152 15.53 -10.36 9.29
N TYR A 153 15.67 -9.06 9.50
CA TYR A 153 15.96 -8.07 8.46
C TYR A 153 17.27 -7.33 8.77
N GLN A 154 17.97 -6.91 7.71
CA GLN A 154 19.12 -6.03 7.81
C GLN A 154 18.70 -4.58 7.49
N GLY A 155 18.99 -3.65 8.39
CA GLY A 155 18.90 -2.23 8.12
C GLY A 155 20.00 -1.78 7.16
N ASN A 156 19.62 -0.98 6.16
CA ASN A 156 20.54 -0.28 5.26
C ASN A 156 20.22 1.21 5.34
N TRP A 157 21.25 2.06 5.31
CA TRP A 157 21.07 3.50 5.25
C TRP A 157 22.03 4.12 4.24
N GLU A 158 21.59 5.24 3.66
CA GLU A 158 22.37 6.09 2.78
C GLU A 158 22.15 7.55 3.20
N LEU A 159 23.22 8.33 3.19
CA LEU A 159 23.18 9.79 3.25
C LEU A 159 23.52 10.32 1.86
N ARG A 160 22.65 11.16 1.31
CA ARG A 160 22.78 11.70 -0.04
C ARG A 160 22.89 13.22 -0.03
N ALA A 161 23.72 13.76 -0.93
CA ALA A 161 23.78 15.17 -1.29
C ALA A 161 23.69 15.27 -2.82
N ASP A 162 22.74 16.03 -3.34
CA ASP A 162 22.48 16.20 -4.78
C ASP A 162 22.44 14.86 -5.55
N ASP A 163 21.61 13.95 -5.03
CA ASP A 163 21.43 12.56 -5.50
C ASP A 163 22.66 11.64 -5.42
N LYS A 164 23.82 12.13 -4.95
CA LYS A 164 25.03 11.34 -4.74
C LYS A 164 25.08 10.80 -3.32
N VAL A 165 25.29 9.49 -3.19
CA VAL A 165 25.55 8.84 -1.89
C VAL A 165 26.93 9.29 -1.39
N ILE A 166 26.96 10.00 -0.28
CA ILE A 166 28.19 10.49 0.36
C ILE A 166 28.61 9.61 1.54
N GLN A 167 27.67 8.92 2.17
CA GLN A 167 27.90 7.91 3.20
C GLN A 167 26.81 6.85 3.12
N GLN A 168 27.14 5.62 3.52
CA GLN A 168 26.19 4.51 3.57
C GLN A 168 26.66 3.47 4.58
N GLY A 169 25.75 2.60 5.00
CA GLY A 169 26.11 1.49 5.87
C GLY A 169 24.94 0.61 6.24
N ASN A 170 25.22 -0.31 7.16
CA ASN A 170 24.27 -1.26 7.70
C ASN A 170 24.09 -1.09 9.20
N PHE A 171 22.96 -1.53 9.71
CA PHE A 171 22.70 -1.64 11.14
C PHE A 171 21.76 -2.81 11.42
N ASP A 172 21.96 -3.42 12.58
CA ASP A 172 21.10 -4.49 13.06
C ASP A 172 19.85 -3.89 13.71
N ILE A 173 18.70 -4.54 13.48
CA ILE A 173 17.42 -4.07 13.97
C ILE A 173 16.79 -5.17 14.80
N SER A 174 16.65 -4.94 16.11
CA SER A 174 15.92 -5.83 17.00
C SER A 174 14.81 -5.05 17.70
N VAL A 175 13.59 -5.28 17.24
CA VAL A 175 12.33 -4.71 17.73
C VAL A 175 11.32 -5.84 17.75
N ASP A 176 10.81 -6.15 18.94
CA ASP A 176 9.81 -7.18 19.13
C ASP A 176 8.52 -6.88 18.36
N PRO A 177 7.70 -7.91 18.05
CA PRO A 177 6.38 -7.72 17.49
C PRO A 177 5.56 -6.65 18.22
N LEU A 178 4.79 -5.87 17.48
CA LEU A 178 3.89 -4.85 18.01
C LEU A 178 4.55 -3.80 18.92
N SER A 179 5.86 -3.57 18.75
CA SER A 179 6.66 -2.68 19.60
C SER A 179 7.41 -1.64 18.78
N SER A 180 8.00 -0.64 19.46
CA SER A 180 8.82 0.39 18.81
C SER A 180 10.11 0.65 19.55
N LYS A 181 11.16 1.06 18.83
CA LYS A 181 12.47 1.40 19.39
C LYS A 181 13.06 2.63 18.69
N GLU A 182 13.57 3.56 19.48
CA GLU A 182 14.41 4.64 18.96
C GLU A 182 15.85 4.17 18.77
N MET A 183 16.48 4.63 17.70
CA MET A 183 17.89 4.38 17.46
C MET A 183 18.56 5.49 16.66
N THR A 184 19.88 5.50 16.69
CA THR A 184 20.70 6.47 15.97
C THR A 184 21.41 5.79 14.80
N ILE A 185 21.23 6.33 13.60
CA ILE A 185 21.98 5.93 12.41
C ILE A 185 23.40 6.51 12.50
N PRO A 186 24.46 5.69 12.35
CA PRO A 186 25.83 6.10 12.61
C PRO A 186 26.46 6.81 11.40
N PHE A 187 25.88 7.93 10.96
CA PHE A 187 26.52 8.80 9.97
C PHE A 187 27.32 9.91 10.65
N THR A 188 28.34 10.41 9.94
CA THR A 188 29.08 11.62 10.35
C THR A 188 28.45 12.84 9.70
N THR A 189 28.16 13.89 10.46
CA THR A 189 27.59 15.12 9.89
C THR A 189 28.54 15.67 8.80
N PRO A 190 28.08 15.80 7.54
CA PRO A 190 28.92 16.29 6.46
C PRO A 190 29.14 17.80 6.60
N GLU A 191 30.25 18.30 6.06
CA GLU A 191 30.41 19.73 5.85
C GLU A 191 29.39 20.22 4.81
N ILE A 192 28.62 21.24 5.17
CA ILE A 192 27.65 21.85 4.25
C ILE A 192 28.44 22.79 3.33
N ILE A 193 28.52 22.46 2.04
CA ILE A 193 29.13 23.31 1.01
C ILE A 193 27.99 24.03 0.26
N PRO A 194 27.80 25.36 0.43
CA PRO A 194 26.75 26.08 -0.27
C PRO A 194 27.01 26.14 -1.78
N GLY A 195 25.99 25.88 -2.61
CA GLY A 195 26.01 26.12 -4.05
C GLY A 195 26.60 24.99 -4.91
N THR A 196 26.76 23.80 -4.34
CA THR A 196 26.89 22.53 -5.09
C THR A 196 25.56 21.82 -5.12
#